data_AF-A0A3B1A3U5-F1
#
_entry.id   AF-A0A3B1A3U5-F1
#
_cell.length_a   1.000
_cell.length_b   1.000
_cell.length_c   1.000
_cell.angle_alpha   90.00
_cell.angle_beta   90.00
_cell.angle_gamma   90.00
#
_symmetry.space_group_name_H-M   'P 1'
#
loop_
_entity.id
_entity.type
_entity.pdbx_description
1 polymer ?
#
loop_
_entity_poly.entity_id
_entity_poly.type
_entity_poly.pdbx_seq_one_letter_code
_entity_poly.pdbx_strand_id
1 'polypeptide(L)'
;MRKLLKGISLSVITSALIVGALMVIGFHGVLNATNTESFCISCHEMNIAYEEYKGTVHYKNRTGVRATCSDCHVPRDFGPKMVAKIRAAKDVWHHLIGTIDSKEKYENYRLTMAKTVWQKMKKTDSRECRVCHTVASMDFEEQ
;
A
#
# COMPACT_ATOMS: atom_id res chain seq x y z
N MET A 1 43.72 -5.19 6.68
CA MET A 1 42.47 -5.91 6.33
C MET A 1 42.47 -7.41 6.68
N ARG A 2 43.55 -8.19 6.46
CA ARG A 2 43.57 -9.66 6.69
C ARG A 2 43.44 -10.14 8.16
N LYS A 3 43.66 -9.28 9.16
CA LYS A 3 43.56 -9.62 10.59
C LYS A 3 42.15 -9.45 11.20
N LEU A 4 41.26 -8.68 10.55
CA LEU A 4 39.88 -8.48 11.00
C LEU A 4 38.98 -9.71 10.81
N LEU A 5 39.37 -10.63 9.92
CA LEU A 5 38.63 -11.86 9.60
C LEU A 5 39.09 -13.10 10.40
N LYS A 6 40.17 -13.01 11.19
CA LYS A 6 40.77 -14.17 11.87
C LYS A 6 40.16 -14.52 13.24
N GLY A 7 39.03 -13.93 13.61
CA GLY A 7 38.46 -14.12 14.96
C GLY A 7 36.93 -14.10 15.08
N ILE A 8 36.19 -14.08 13.97
CA ILE A 8 34.72 -14.17 14.06
C ILE A 8 34.38 -15.65 14.24
N SER A 9 33.99 -16.03 15.46
CA SER A 9 33.61 -17.41 15.75
C SER A 9 32.37 -17.80 14.94
N LEU A 10 32.26 -19.08 14.59
CA LEU A 10 31.09 -19.61 13.88
C LEU A 10 29.78 -19.25 14.59
N SER A 11 29.80 -19.20 15.93
CA SER A 11 28.66 -18.79 16.77
C SER A 11 28.25 -17.32 16.58
N VAL A 12 29.20 -16.41 16.34
CA VAL A 12 28.90 -15.01 16.04
C VAL A 12 28.26 -14.88 14.66
N ILE A 13 28.76 -15.62 13.67
CA ILE A 13 28.20 -15.64 12.31
C ILE A 13 26.78 -16.21 12.33
N THR A 14 26.56 -17.36 12.97
CA THR A 14 25.23 -17.97 13.04
C THR A 14 24.23 -17.09 13.79
N SER A 15 24.63 -16.49 14.91
CA SER A 15 23.79 -15.55 15.65
C SER A 15 23.40 -14.34 14.81
N ALA A 16 24.35 -13.73 14.09
CA ALA A 16 24.08 -12.58 13.22
C ALA A 16 23.12 -12.94 12.07
N LEU A 17 23.26 -14.12 11.48
CA LEU A 17 22.35 -14.61 10.44
C LEU A 17 20.94 -14.85 10.97
N ILE A 18 20.80 -15.43 12.17
CA ILE A 18 19.49 -15.63 12.81
C ILE A 18 18.82 -14.29 13.08
N VAL A 19 19.53 -13.33 13.67
CA VAL A 19 19.01 -12.00 13.94
C VAL A 19 18.61 -11.30 12.64
N GLY A 20 19.45 -11.37 11.61
CA GLY A 20 19.15 -10.80 10.29
C GLY A 20 17.91 -11.42 9.66
N ALA A 21 17.77 -12.75 9.71
CA ALA A 21 16.59 -13.45 9.21
C ALA A 21 15.32 -13.03 9.95
N LEU A 22 15.37 -12.96 11.28
CA LEU A 22 14.24 -12.50 12.10
C LEU A 22 13.84 -11.05 11.77
N MET A 23 14.80 -10.16 11.56
CA MET A 23 14.52 -8.78 11.15
C MET A 23 13.84 -8.70 9.79
N VAL A 24 14.34 -9.45 8.80
CA VAL A 24 13.73 -9.49 7.45
C VAL A 24 12.33 -10.07 7.49
N ILE A 25 12.13 -11.19 8.18
CA ILE A 25 10.82 -11.83 8.34
C ILE A 25 9.86 -10.88 9.06
N GLY A 26 10.28 -10.27 10.17
CA GLY A 26 9.47 -9.33 10.93
C GLY A 26 9.09 -8.10 10.10
N PHE A 27 10.05 -7.52 9.37
CA PHE A 27 9.82 -6.37 8.50
C PHE A 27 8.80 -6.68 7.41
N HIS A 28 8.95 -7.81 6.70
CA HIS A 28 7.98 -8.23 5.69
C HIS A 28 6.62 -8.59 6.29
N GLY A 29 6.60 -9.18 7.49
CA GLY A 29 5.37 -9.45 8.25
C GLY A 29 4.58 -8.17 8.52
N VAL A 30 5.23 -7.12 9.04
CA VAL A 30 4.59 -5.81 9.27
C VAL A 30 4.15 -5.16 7.96
N LEU A 31 4.97 -5.22 6.90
CA LEU A 31 4.59 -4.69 5.60
C LEU A 31 3.33 -5.37 5.06
N ASN A 32 3.25 -6.69 5.14
CA ASN A 32 2.10 -7.46 4.66
C ASN A 32 0.86 -7.21 5.51
N ALA A 33 1.00 -7.17 6.83
CA ALA A 33 -0.10 -6.85 7.75
C ALA A 33 -0.68 -5.46 7.47
N THR A 34 0.18 -4.47 7.22
CA THR A 34 -0.24 -3.09 6.90
C THR A 34 -0.69 -2.91 5.44
N ASN A 35 -0.78 -3.98 4.65
CA ASN A 35 -1.32 -3.99 3.28
C ASN A 35 -2.65 -4.74 3.18
N THR A 36 -3.21 -5.24 4.28
CA THR A 36 -4.51 -5.92 4.24
C THR A 36 -5.66 -4.92 4.14
N GLU A 37 -6.76 -5.33 3.50
CA GLU A 37 -8.02 -4.56 3.48
C GLU A 37 -8.50 -4.27 4.91
N SER A 38 -8.39 -5.23 5.83
CA SER A 38 -8.75 -5.08 7.25
C SER A 38 -7.96 -3.99 7.97
N PHE A 39 -6.67 -3.83 7.66
CA PHE A 39 -5.86 -2.75 8.22
C PHE A 39 -6.27 -1.40 7.62
N CYS A 40 -6.49 -1.34 6.30
CA CYS A 40 -6.90 -0.11 5.63
C CYS A 40 -8.22 0.44 6.19
N ILE A 41 -9.20 -0.41 6.47
CA ILE A 41 -10.51 0.02 7.00
C ILE A 41 -10.57 0.11 8.54
N SER A 42 -9.43 -0.03 9.22
CA SER A 42 -9.39 0.08 10.68
C SER A 42 -9.57 1.53 11.19
N CYS A 43 -9.32 2.51 10.32
CA CYS A 43 -9.55 3.92 10.58
C CYS A 43 -10.92 4.36 10.04
N HIS A 44 -11.66 5.15 10.82
CA HIS A 44 -13.04 5.53 10.51
C HIS A 44 -13.15 6.39 9.24
N GLU A 45 -12.11 7.15 8.90
CA GLU A 45 -12.01 7.97 7.69
C GLU A 45 -12.13 7.14 6.41
N MET A 46 -11.70 5.88 6.45
CA MET A 46 -11.67 5.00 5.27
C MET A 46 -13.02 4.34 5.00
N ASN A 47 -13.96 4.37 5.95
CA ASN A 47 -15.29 3.76 5.79
C ASN A 47 -16.06 4.38 4.61
N ILE A 48 -15.97 5.70 4.42
CA ILE A 48 -16.65 6.39 3.31
C ILE A 48 -16.17 5.84 1.96
N ALA A 49 -14.85 5.78 1.77
CA ALA A 49 -14.26 5.23 0.54
C ALA A 49 -14.52 3.72 0.39
N TYR A 50 -14.56 2.97 1.49
CA TYR A 50 -14.85 1.54 1.47
C TYR A 50 -16.29 1.25 1.01
N GLU A 51 -17.27 2.00 1.51
CA GLU A 51 -18.67 1.90 1.07
C GLU A 51 -18.82 2.19 -0.43
N GLU A 52 -18.12 3.21 -0.94
CA GLU A 52 -18.10 3.51 -2.38
C GLU A 52 -17.45 2.39 -3.20
N TYR A 53 -16.31 1.89 -2.73
CA TYR A 53 -15.60 0.77 -3.37
C TYR A 53 -16.47 -0.49 -3.49
N LYS A 54 -17.32 -0.79 -2.49
CA LYS A 54 -18.26 -1.92 -2.55
C LYS A 54 -19.23 -1.84 -3.73
N GLY A 55 -19.52 -0.63 -4.23
CA GLY A 55 -20.34 -0.41 -5.42
C GLY A 55 -19.61 -0.63 -6.75
N THR A 56 -18.33 -0.98 -6.75
CA THR A 56 -17.49 -1.05 -7.96
C THR A 56 -17.26 -2.49 -8.46
N VAL A 57 -16.85 -2.60 -9.73
CA VAL A 57 -16.44 -3.87 -10.35
C VAL A 57 -15.21 -4.51 -9.67
N HIS A 58 -14.39 -3.72 -8.98
CA HIS A 58 -13.24 -4.23 -8.24
C HIS A 58 -13.63 -4.95 -6.95
N TYR A 59 -14.81 -4.63 -6.38
CA TYR A 59 -15.35 -5.33 -5.23
C TYR A 59 -16.17 -6.57 -5.62
N LYS A 60 -17.02 -6.47 -6.63
CA LYS A 60 -17.87 -7.58 -7.10
C LYS A 60 -17.93 -7.62 -8.62
N ASN A 61 -17.50 -8.72 -9.21
CA ASN A 61 -17.54 -8.95 -10.66
C ASN A 61 -17.85 -10.40 -11.01
N ARG A 62 -18.04 -10.64 -12.30
CA ARG A 62 -18.42 -11.93 -12.89
C ARG A 62 -17.39 -13.05 -12.69
N THR A 63 -16.12 -12.72 -12.44
CA THR A 63 -15.01 -13.70 -12.36
C THR A 63 -14.63 -14.08 -10.93
N GLY A 64 -15.10 -13.34 -9.93
CA GLY A 64 -14.76 -13.57 -8.52
C GLY A 64 -13.38 -13.05 -8.09
N VAL A 65 -12.56 -12.52 -9.01
CA VAL A 65 -11.25 -11.92 -8.68
C VAL A 65 -11.44 -10.49 -8.20
N ARG A 66 -10.94 -10.15 -7.00
CA ARG A 66 -11.09 -8.80 -6.41
C ARG A 66 -9.76 -8.08 -6.35
N ALA A 67 -9.78 -6.79 -6.67
CA ALA A 67 -8.69 -5.88 -6.35
C ALA A 67 -9.03 -5.16 -5.04
N THR A 68 -8.19 -5.32 -4.04
CA THR A 68 -8.38 -4.74 -2.70
C THR A 68 -7.71 -3.37 -2.57
N CYS A 69 -7.83 -2.74 -1.41
CA CYS A 69 -7.27 -1.41 -1.14
C CYS A 69 -5.78 -1.30 -1.54
N SER A 70 -4.98 -2.29 -1.18
CA SER A 70 -3.54 -2.26 -1.42
C SER A 70 -3.16 -2.48 -2.88
N ASP A 71 -3.98 -3.19 -3.68
CA ASP A 71 -3.73 -3.39 -5.10
C ASP A 71 -3.71 -2.06 -5.87
N CYS A 72 -4.54 -1.09 -5.44
CA CYS A 72 -4.62 0.23 -6.06
C CYS A 72 -3.78 1.30 -5.32
N HIS A 73 -3.68 1.24 -3.98
CA HIS A 73 -3.03 2.29 -3.19
C HIS A 73 -1.54 2.02 -2.92
N VAL A 74 -1.12 0.76 -2.90
CA VAL A 74 0.25 0.35 -2.54
C VAL A 74 0.96 -0.23 -3.78
N PRO A 75 2.02 0.43 -4.28
CA PRO A 75 2.77 -0.10 -5.41
C PRO A 75 3.33 -1.50 -5.14
N ARG A 76 3.36 -2.37 -6.16
CA ARG A 76 3.95 -3.72 -6.02
C ARG A 76 5.47 -3.67 -5.85
N ASP A 77 6.14 -2.83 -6.64
CA ASP A 77 7.60 -2.66 -6.62
C ASP A 77 8.10 -2.09 -5.29
N PHE A 78 9.21 -2.64 -4.79
CA PHE A 78 9.74 -2.31 -3.47
C PHE A 78 10.02 -0.81 -3.28
N GLY A 79 10.74 -0.17 -4.20
CA GLY A 79 11.09 1.25 -4.08
C GLY A 79 9.86 2.16 -3.94
N PRO A 80 8.94 2.17 -4.93
CA PRO A 80 7.70 2.93 -4.85
C PRO A 80 6.82 2.55 -3.64
N LYS A 81 6.78 1.27 -3.24
CA LYS A 81 6.07 0.80 -2.05
C LYS A 81 6.60 1.48 -0.79
N MET A 82 7.92 1.52 -0.61
CA MET A 82 8.53 2.18 0.54
C MET A 82 8.26 3.69 0.56
N VAL A 83 8.30 4.35 -0.60
CA VAL A 83 7.93 5.77 -0.70
C VAL A 83 6.47 5.99 -0.30
N ALA A 84 5.55 5.12 -0.74
CA ALA A 84 4.15 5.20 -0.36
C ALA A 84 3.95 4.98 1.15
N LYS A 85 4.64 3.99 1.75
CA LYS A 85 4.59 3.71 3.19
C LYS A 85 5.11 4.85 4.05
N ILE A 86 6.21 5.49 3.64
CA ILE A 86 6.75 6.68 4.32
C ILE A 86 5.75 7.84 4.22
N ARG A 87 5.16 8.06 3.04
CA ARG A 87 4.15 9.11 2.86
C ARG A 87 2.88 8.87 3.66
N ALA A 88 2.48 7.61 3.85
CA ALA A 88 1.29 7.24 4.62
C ALA A 88 1.40 7.62 6.12
N ALA A 89 2.61 7.93 6.63
CA ALA A 89 2.76 8.50 7.97
C ALA A 89 1.96 9.82 8.14
N LYS A 90 1.74 10.56 7.04
CA LYS A 90 0.88 11.76 7.06
C LYS A 90 -0.58 11.41 7.39
N ASP A 91 -1.05 10.24 6.97
CA ASP A 91 -2.45 9.84 7.15
C ASP A 91 -2.70 9.54 8.64
N VAL A 92 -1.72 8.93 9.32
CA VAL A 92 -1.72 8.77 10.78
C VAL A 92 -1.71 10.11 11.50
N TRP A 93 -0.87 11.05 11.05
CA TRP A 93 -0.86 12.40 11.63
C TRP A 93 -2.21 13.10 11.49
N HIS A 94 -2.82 13.06 10.31
CA HIS A 94 -4.11 13.70 10.02
C HIS A 94 -5.29 13.02 10.71
N HIS A 95 -5.20 11.71 10.98
CA HIS A 95 -6.10 10.99 11.86
C HIS A 95 -6.04 11.55 13.28
N LEU A 96 -4.83 11.68 13.85
CA LEU A 96 -4.62 12.16 15.23
C LEU A 96 -5.13 13.60 15.45
N ILE A 97 -4.99 14.47 14.44
CA ILE A 97 -5.47 15.86 14.53
C ILE A 97 -6.91 16.07 13.99
N GLY A 98 -7.60 15.00 13.58
CA GLY A 98 -9.01 15.06 13.17
C GLY A 98 -9.30 15.88 11.91
N THR A 99 -8.43 15.77 10.88
CA THR A 99 -8.57 16.60 9.66
C THR A 99 -9.83 16.27 8.85
N ILE A 100 -10.22 15.00 8.80
CA ILE A 100 -11.40 14.49 8.06
C ILE A 100 -12.23 13.53 8.93
N ASP A 101 -12.32 13.80 10.23
CA ASP A 101 -12.97 12.95 11.24
C ASP A 101 -14.51 12.92 11.18
N SER A 102 -15.11 13.66 10.25
CA SER A 102 -16.54 13.70 10.01
C SER A 102 -16.84 13.64 8.52
N LYS A 103 -18.03 13.19 8.16
CA LYS A 103 -18.48 13.17 6.76
C LYS A 103 -18.37 14.54 6.13
N GLU A 104 -18.81 15.60 6.81
CA GLU A 104 -18.73 16.98 6.31
C GLU A 104 -17.30 17.40 6.02
N LYS A 105 -16.36 17.16 6.95
CA LYS A 105 -14.94 17.47 6.72
C LYS A 105 -14.36 16.63 5.57
N TYR A 106 -14.72 15.35 5.49
CA TYR A 106 -14.32 14.49 4.38
C TYR A 106 -14.81 15.06 3.04
N GLU A 107 -16.10 15.43 2.93
CA GLU A 107 -16.68 16.03 1.72
C GLU A 107 -15.93 17.31 1.33
N ASN A 108 -15.66 18.19 2.30
CA ASN A 108 -14.94 19.44 2.08
C ASN A 108 -13.52 19.22 1.53
N TYR A 109 -12.86 18.13 1.94
CA TYR A 109 -11.52 17.76 1.46
C TYR A 109 -11.53 16.81 0.25
N ARG A 110 -12.67 16.23 -0.15
CA ARG A 110 -12.77 15.15 -1.16
C ARG A 110 -12.08 15.54 -2.46
N LEU A 111 -12.37 16.74 -2.98
CA LEU A 111 -11.78 17.19 -4.24
C LEU A 111 -10.26 17.37 -4.15
N THR A 112 -9.75 17.85 -3.01
CA THR A 112 -8.31 17.99 -2.77
C THR A 112 -7.62 16.63 -2.72
N MET A 113 -8.23 15.66 -2.04
CA MET A 113 -7.74 14.28 -2.00
C MET A 113 -7.77 13.65 -3.40
N ALA A 114 -8.87 13.77 -4.13
CA ALA A 114 -9.02 13.26 -5.49
C ALA A 114 -7.98 13.83 -6.45
N LYS A 115 -7.76 15.15 -6.44
CA LYS A 115 -6.72 15.80 -7.23
C LYS A 115 -5.33 15.25 -6.92
N THR A 116 -5.02 15.00 -5.65
CA THR A 116 -3.74 14.41 -5.25
C THR A 116 -3.57 13.00 -5.84
N VAL A 117 -4.63 12.19 -5.82
CA VAL A 117 -4.63 10.84 -6.40
C VAL A 117 -4.48 10.90 -7.93
N TRP A 118 -5.21 11.77 -8.63
CA TRP A 118 -5.10 11.92 -10.07
C TRP A 118 -3.72 12.38 -10.51
N GLN A 119 -3.10 13.33 -9.79
CA GLN A 119 -1.74 13.75 -10.06
C GLN A 119 -0.73 12.61 -9.84
N LYS A 120 -0.92 11.77 -8.81
CA LYS A 120 -0.12 10.55 -8.62
C LYS A 120 -0.28 9.63 -9.81
N MET A 121 -1.52 9.27 -10.18
CA MET A 121 -1.82 8.38 -11.31
C MET A 121 -1.17 8.88 -12.59
N LYS A 122 -1.33 10.17 -12.94
CA LYS A 122 -0.70 10.77 -14.12
C LYS A 122 0.84 10.70 -14.07
N LYS A 123 1.43 11.03 -12.91
CA LYS A 123 2.90 11.03 -12.74
C LYS A 123 3.50 9.63 -12.83
N THR A 124 2.75 8.60 -12.45
CA THR A 124 3.22 7.22 -12.44
C THR A 124 2.65 6.39 -13.59
N ASP A 125 2.08 7.04 -14.62
CA ASP A 125 1.42 6.39 -15.75
C ASP A 125 0.44 5.28 -15.32
N SER A 126 -0.36 5.56 -14.29
CA SER A 126 -1.32 4.61 -13.71
C SER A 126 -0.73 3.24 -13.39
N ARG A 127 0.55 3.20 -12.94
CA ARG A 127 1.31 1.98 -12.62
C ARG A 127 0.47 0.92 -11.94
N GLU A 128 -0.26 1.27 -10.88
CA GLU A 128 -1.06 0.31 -10.10
C GLU A 128 -2.21 -0.30 -10.92
N CYS A 129 -2.85 0.49 -11.78
CA CYS A 129 -3.87 -0.01 -12.70
C CYS A 129 -3.25 -0.98 -13.72
N ARG A 130 -2.12 -0.58 -14.33
CA ARG A 130 -1.47 -1.31 -15.43
C ARG A 130 -0.86 -2.66 -15.04
N VAL A 131 -0.76 -2.94 -13.74
CA VAL A 131 -0.38 -4.27 -13.25
C VAL A 131 -1.43 -5.34 -13.64
N CYS A 132 -2.70 -4.96 -13.68
CA CYS A 132 -3.80 -5.85 -14.05
C CYS A 132 -4.43 -5.47 -15.41
N HIS A 133 -4.35 -4.19 -15.78
CA HIS A 133 -4.96 -3.61 -16.97
C HIS A 133 -3.91 -3.34 -18.05
N THR A 134 -3.64 -4.33 -18.89
CA THR A 134 -2.71 -4.16 -20.02
C THR A 134 -3.48 -3.96 -21.32
N VAL A 135 -2.94 -3.13 -22.22
CA VAL A 135 -3.53 -2.87 -23.55
C VAL A 135 -3.69 -4.17 -24.35
N ALA A 136 -2.77 -5.12 -24.17
CA ALA A 136 -2.82 -6.41 -24.87
C ALA A 136 -3.95 -7.33 -24.38
N SER A 137 -4.47 -7.12 -23.16
CA SER A 137 -5.51 -7.95 -22.55
C SER A 137 -6.85 -7.23 -22.40
N MET A 138 -6.94 -5.97 -22.82
CA MET A 138 -8.18 -5.20 -22.85
C MET A 138 -8.91 -5.47 -24.16
N ASP A 139 -10.18 -5.83 -24.04
CA ASP A 139 -11.09 -5.85 -25.17
C ASP A 139 -11.68 -4.45 -25.36
N PHE A 140 -11.25 -3.75 -26.42
CA PHE A 140 -11.68 -2.38 -26.71
C PHE A 140 -13.08 -2.28 -27.29
N GLU A 141 -13.68 -3.39 -27.75
CA GLU A 141 -15.05 -3.40 -28.28
C GLU A 141 -16.10 -3.45 -27.15
N GLU A 142 -15.72 -3.95 -25.97
CA GLU A 142 -16.58 -4.08 -24.78
C GLU A 142 -16.31 -3.02 -23.68
N GLN A 143 -15.53 -1.95 -23.94
CA GLN A 143 -15.22 -0.90 -22.94
C GLN A 143 -16.37 0.09 -22.71
#